data_AF-A0A7L1NL64-F1
#
_entry.id   AF-A0A7L1NL64-F1
#
_cell.length_a   1.000
_cell.length_b   1.000
_cell.length_c   1.000
_cell.angle_alpha   90.00
_cell.angle_beta   90.00
_cell.angle_gamma   90.00
#
_symmetry.space_group_name_H-M   'P 1'
#
loop_
_entity.id
_entity.type
_entity.pdbx_description
1 polymer ?
#
loop_
_entity_poly.entity_id
_entity_poly.type
_entity_poly.pdbx_seq_one_letter_code
_entity_poly.pdbx_strand_id
1 'polypeptide(L)'
;QPAAAGDDLTTLSELDETAVLRGLRERFLRQQLYTNVGDILIAMNPFQPLPLYGSEVSDRYRHHDTSVLAPHIFAVASRAYHAVQGLGGGWPQNQCIVI
;
A
#
# COMPACT_ATOMS: atom_id res chain seq x y z
N GLN A 1 -5.43 -4.29 9.85
CA GLN A 1 -4.15 -4.44 10.58
C GLN A 1 -3.44 -3.09 10.53
N PRO A 2 -2.86 -2.61 11.64
CA PRO A 2 -2.06 -1.39 11.65
C PRO A 2 -0.76 -1.57 10.84
N ALA A 3 -0.20 -0.46 10.36
CA ALA A 3 1.11 -0.45 9.70
C ALA A 3 2.21 -0.98 10.65
N ALA A 4 3.07 -1.86 10.15
CA ALA A 4 4.18 -2.45 10.88
C ALA A 4 5.54 -1.91 10.41
N ALA A 5 6.55 -1.99 11.28
CA ALA A 5 7.93 -1.71 10.89
C ALA A 5 8.35 -2.66 9.75
N GLY A 6 8.74 -2.09 8.60
CA GLY A 6 9.06 -2.82 7.37
C GLY A 6 7.92 -2.96 6.36
N ASP A 7 6.79 -2.27 6.56
CA ASP A 7 5.74 -2.11 5.54
C ASP A 7 6.13 -1.14 4.42
N ASP A 8 7.08 -0.25 4.68
CA ASP A 8 7.69 0.64 3.69
C ASP A 8 9.19 0.37 3.61
N LEU A 9 9.67 -0.06 2.43
CA LEU A 9 11.08 -0.37 2.22
C LEU A 9 11.97 0.87 2.23
N THR A 10 11.42 2.08 2.10
CA THR A 10 12.22 3.32 2.22
C THR A 10 12.73 3.58 3.64
N THR A 11 12.18 2.87 4.64
CA THR A 11 12.65 2.94 6.02
C THR A 11 13.94 2.13 6.26
N LEU A 12 14.40 1.36 5.27
CA LEU A 12 15.66 0.64 5.33
C LEU A 12 16.83 1.61 5.28
N SER A 13 17.83 1.41 6.16
CA SER A 13 19.03 2.24 6.25
C SER A 13 19.91 2.20 4.99
N GLU A 14 19.88 1.08 4.27
CA GLU A 14 20.53 0.91 2.97
C GLU A 14 19.53 0.31 1.98
N LEU A 15 19.16 1.09 0.96
CA LEU A 15 18.24 0.67 -0.10
C LEU A 15 19.05 0.16 -1.30
N ASP A 16 19.56 -1.07 -1.18
CA ASP A 16 20.15 -1.80 -2.31
C ASP A 16 19.17 -2.83 -2.90
N GLU A 17 19.45 -3.30 -4.12
CA GLU A 17 18.62 -4.29 -4.81
C GLU A 17 18.46 -5.58 -3.98
N THR A 18 19.52 -6.02 -3.31
CA THR A 18 19.52 -7.24 -2.49
C THR A 18 18.64 -7.09 -1.25
N ALA A 19 18.65 -5.92 -0.61
CA ALA A 19 17.85 -5.58 0.55
C ALA A 19 16.37 -5.50 0.19
N VAL A 20 16.04 -4.88 -0.95
CA VAL A 20 14.68 -4.84 -1.49
C VAL A 20 14.17 -6.26 -1.77
N LEU A 21 14.94 -7.06 -2.52
CA LEU A 21 14.57 -8.45 -2.85
C LEU A 21 14.40 -9.32 -1.60
N ARG A 22 15.29 -9.18 -0.61
CA ARG A 22 15.19 -9.88 0.68
C ARG A 22 13.92 -9.47 1.43
N GLY A 23 13.63 -8.17 1.52
CA GLY A 23 12.43 -7.66 2.17
C GLY A 23 11.15 -8.16 1.51
N LEU A 24 11.08 -8.10 0.18
CA LEU A 24 9.95 -8.63 -0.60
C LEU A 24 9.79 -10.13 -0.39
N ARG A 25 10.89 -10.91 -0.43
CA ARG A 25 10.85 -12.36 -0.20
C ARG A 25 10.31 -12.70 1.19
N GLU A 26 10.81 -12.06 2.24
CA GLU A 26 10.38 -12.32 3.61
C GLU A 26 8.90 -11.97 3.82
N ARG A 27 8.45 -10.85 3.25
CA ARG A 27 7.05 -10.42 3.29
C ARG A 27 6.13 -11.38 2.52
N PHE A 28 6.55 -11.82 1.34
CA PHE A 28 5.81 -12.81 0.56
C PHE A 28 5.61 -14.12 1.33
N LEU A 29 6.66 -14.62 1.98
CA LEU A 29 6.60 -15.82 2.81
C LEU A 29 5.65 -15.67 4.01
N ARG A 30 5.42 -14.44 4.48
CA ARG A 30 4.43 -14.10 5.53
C ARG A 30 3.05 -13.76 4.98
N GLN A 31 2.80 -14.00 3.68
CA GLN A 31 1.56 -13.64 2.98
C GLN A 31 1.24 -12.13 2.99
N GLN A 32 2.26 -11.29 3.11
CA GLN A 32 2.18 -9.83 2.98
C GLN A 32 2.51 -9.44 1.55
N LEU A 33 1.47 -9.39 0.71
CA LEU A 33 1.61 -9.29 -0.76
C LEU A 33 1.80 -7.86 -1.26
N TYR A 34 1.45 -6.90 -0.41
CA TYR A 34 1.56 -5.49 -0.67
C TYR A 34 2.67 -4.91 0.19
N THR A 35 3.51 -4.09 -0.42
CA THR A 35 4.64 -3.43 0.23
C THR A 35 4.78 -2.02 -0.31
N ASN A 36 4.88 -1.02 0.56
CA ASN A 36 5.13 0.35 0.14
C ASN A 36 6.62 0.53 -0.17
N VAL A 37 6.90 1.38 -1.16
CA VAL A 37 8.22 1.96 -1.41
C VAL A 37 7.99 3.45 -1.64
N GLY A 38 7.92 4.18 -0.52
CA GLY A 38 7.47 5.57 -0.53
C GLY A 38 6.04 5.66 -1.10
N ASP A 39 5.88 6.39 -2.20
CA ASP A 39 4.58 6.55 -2.87
C ASP A 39 4.16 5.37 -3.76
N ILE A 40 5.09 4.47 -4.08
CA ILE A 40 4.87 3.31 -4.94
C ILE A 40 4.38 2.13 -4.11
N LEU A 41 3.43 1.36 -4.66
CA LEU A 41 2.97 0.11 -4.07
C LEU A 41 3.47 -1.08 -4.90
N ILE A 42 4.27 -1.96 -4.28
CA ILE A 42 4.66 -3.23 -4.88
C ILE A 42 3.60 -4.28 -4.53
N ALA A 43 3.06 -4.94 -5.55
CA ALA A 43 2.12 -6.05 -5.42
C ALA A 43 2.74 -7.34 -5.94
N MET A 44 2.81 -8.38 -5.11
CA MET A 44 3.29 -9.70 -5.48
C MET A 44 2.12 -10.66 -5.71
N ASN A 45 2.12 -11.36 -6.86
CA ASN A 45 1.03 -12.27 -7.20
C ASN A 45 1.10 -13.56 -6.36
N PRO A 46 0.07 -13.86 -5.55
CA PRO A 46 0.01 -15.05 -4.70
C PRO A 46 -0.41 -16.31 -5.46
N PHE A 47 -0.90 -16.19 -6.70
CA PHE A 47 -1.48 -17.27 -7.52
C PHE A 47 -2.61 -18.07 -6.84
N GLN A 48 -3.30 -17.44 -5.88
CA GLN A 48 -4.42 -18.04 -5.15
C GLN A 48 -5.46 -16.97 -4.79
N PRO A 49 -6.74 -17.35 -4.57
CA PRO A 49 -7.75 -16.44 -4.06
C PRO A 49 -7.43 -16.02 -2.63
N LEU A 50 -7.77 -14.79 -2.27
CA LEU A 50 -7.49 -14.22 -0.95
C LEU A 50 -8.67 -13.46 -0.37
N PRO A 51 -8.91 -13.55 0.95
CA PRO A 51 -9.96 -12.82 1.63
C PRO A 51 -9.59 -11.35 1.93
N LEU A 52 -8.89 -10.68 1.02
CA LEU A 52 -8.38 -9.30 1.21
C LEU A 52 -9.22 -8.22 0.53
N TYR A 53 -10.13 -8.60 -0.37
CA TYR A 53 -10.89 -7.67 -1.21
C TYR A 53 -12.36 -7.53 -0.79
N GLY A 54 -12.73 -7.95 0.42
CA GLY A 54 -14.09 -7.84 0.94
C GLY A 54 -14.49 -6.39 1.24
N SER A 55 -15.80 -6.14 1.33
CA SER A 55 -16.38 -4.83 1.64
C SER A 55 -15.85 -4.25 2.95
N GLU A 56 -15.76 -5.06 4.00
CA GLU A 56 -15.23 -4.64 5.30
C GLU A 56 -13.79 -4.10 5.20
N VAL A 57 -12.96 -4.70 4.34
CA VAL A 57 -11.59 -4.24 4.11
C VAL A 57 -11.60 -2.92 3.34
N SER A 58 -12.40 -2.82 2.27
CA SER A 58 -12.56 -1.59 1.50
C SER A 58 -13.01 -0.42 2.37
N ASP A 59 -14.02 -0.63 3.22
CA ASP A 59 -14.57 0.41 4.09
C ASP A 59 -13.55 0.92 5.10
N ARG A 60 -12.64 0.05 5.56
CA ARG A 60 -11.54 0.42 6.45
C ARG A 60 -10.60 1.44 5.80
N TYR A 61 -10.19 1.21 4.55
CA TYR A 61 -9.28 2.12 3.82
C TYR A 61 -9.97 3.38 3.29
N ARG A 62 -11.30 3.38 3.18
CA ARG A 62 -12.08 4.56 2.77
C ARG A 62 -12.19 5.61 3.87
N HIS A 63 -12.38 5.20 5.12
CA HIS A 63 -12.75 6.11 6.22
C HIS A 63 -11.62 6.42 7.21
N HIS A 64 -10.51 5.67 7.17
CA HIS A 64 -9.38 5.85 8.08
C HIS A 64 -8.20 6.50 7.38
N ASP A 65 -7.32 7.10 8.17
CA ASP A 65 -6.03 7.54 7.67
C ASP A 65 -5.24 6.33 7.15
N THR A 66 -4.98 6.32 5.84
CA THR A 66 -4.29 5.22 5.17
C THR A 66 -2.82 5.09 5.60
N SER A 67 -2.22 6.14 6.18
CA SER A 67 -0.83 6.12 6.63
C SER A 67 -0.60 5.21 7.85
N VAL A 68 -1.64 4.96 8.64
CA VAL A 68 -1.57 4.08 9.83
C VAL A 68 -2.02 2.65 9.53
N LEU A 69 -2.46 2.37 8.30
CA LEU A 69 -2.92 1.05 7.86
C LEU A 69 -1.82 0.31 7.10
N ALA A 70 -1.89 -1.01 7.12
CA ALA A 70 -0.98 -1.84 6.34
C ALA A 70 -1.06 -1.51 4.82
N PRO A 71 0.01 -1.74 4.05
CA PRO A 71 0.00 -1.55 2.60
C PRO A 71 -1.13 -2.33 1.93
N HIS A 72 -1.89 -1.66 1.07
CA HIS A 72 -2.98 -2.28 0.34
C HIS A 72 -3.35 -1.45 -0.90
N ILE A 73 -3.87 -2.11 -1.93
CA ILE A 73 -4.34 -1.43 -3.15
C ILE A 73 -5.47 -0.42 -2.86
N PHE A 74 -6.31 -0.68 -1.87
CA PHE A 74 -7.36 0.25 -1.45
C PHE A 74 -6.80 1.54 -0.83
N ALA A 75 -5.60 1.52 -0.24
CA ALA A 75 -4.95 2.74 0.23
C ALA A 75 -4.59 3.66 -0.96
N VAL A 76 -4.07 3.08 -2.05
CA VAL A 76 -3.75 3.81 -3.29
C VAL A 76 -5.02 4.40 -3.92
N ALA A 77 -6.08 3.58 -4.02
CA ALA A 77 -7.36 4.03 -4.55
C ALA A 77 -7.98 5.17 -3.70
N SER A 78 -7.93 5.04 -2.37
CA SER A 78 -8.44 6.04 -1.41
C SER A 78 -7.69 7.37 -1.55
N ARG A 79 -6.34 7.33 -1.60
CA ARG A 79 -5.50 8.52 -1.84
C ARG A 79 -5.84 9.21 -3.15
N ALA A 80 -5.92 8.47 -4.25
CA ALA A 80 -6.28 9.04 -5.55
C ALA A 80 -7.69 9.66 -5.53
N TYR A 81 -8.66 8.96 -4.95
CA TYR A 81 -10.03 9.45 -4.84
C TYR A 81 -10.16 10.71 -3.98
N HIS A 82 -9.40 10.80 -2.89
CA HIS A 82 -9.35 12.00 -2.04
C HIS A 82 -8.70 13.18 -2.78
N ALA A 83 -7.62 12.96 -3.52
CA ALA A 83 -6.97 14.00 -4.32
C ALA A 83 -7.88 14.57 -5.42
N VAL A 84 -8.69 13.73 -6.07
CA VAL A 84 -9.72 14.20 -7.03
C VAL A 84 -10.73 15.13 -6.37
N GLN A 85 -11.02 14.96 -5.08
CA GLN A 85 -11.98 15.78 -4.34
C GLN A 85 -11.35 16.99 -3.65
N GLY A 86 -10.01 17.15 -3.69
CA GLY A 86 -9.30 18.16 -2.89
C GLY A 86 -9.31 17.87 -1.38
N LEU A 87 -9.61 16.63 -0.99
CA LEU A 87 -9.52 16.19 0.41
C LEU A 87 -8.04 15.99 0.75
N GLY A 88 -7.57 16.61 1.84
CA GLY A 88 -6.15 16.58 2.24
C GLY A 88 -5.41 17.93 2.12
N GLY A 89 -6.13 19.04 1.96
CA GLY A 89 -5.57 20.40 2.02
C GLY A 89 -5.12 20.99 0.68
N GLY A 90 -5.41 20.31 -0.43
CA GLY A 90 -5.15 20.78 -1.80
C GLY A 90 -6.43 21.08 -2.58
N TRP A 91 -6.27 21.59 -3.81
CA TRP A 91 -7.38 21.73 -4.75
C TRP A 91 -7.67 20.40 -5.45
N PRO A 92 -8.91 20.17 -5.95
CA PRO A 92 -9.24 19.03 -6.79
C PRO A 92 -8.26 18.88 -7.97
N GLN A 93 -7.69 17.69 -8.15
CA GLN A 93 -6.73 17.40 -9.21
C GLN A 93 -7.03 16.08 -9.93
N ASN A 94 -6.84 16.05 -11.24
CA ASN A 94 -6.92 14.82 -12.02
C ASN A 94 -5.85 13.82 -11.55
N GLN A 95 -6.21 12.55 -11.42
CA GLN A 95 -5.32 11.48 -10.97
C GLN A 95 -5.20 10.37 -12.02
N CYS A 96 -4.06 9.71 -12.04
CA CYS A 96 -3.79 8.55 -12.88
C CYS A 96 -3.02 7.51 -12.04
N ILE A 97 -3.44 6.25 -12.12
CA ILE A 97 -2.74 5.12 -11.51
C ILE A 97 -2.09 4.34 -12.64
N VAL A 98 -0.77 4.25 -12.63
CA VAL A 98 0.03 3.45 -13.56
C VAL A 98 0.35 2.13 -12.88
N ILE A 99 0.10 1.02 -13.57
CA ILE A 99 0.36 -0.35 -13.11
C ILE A 99 1.55 -0.90 -13.89
#